data_AF-I7M290-F1
#
_entry.id   AF-I7M290-F1
#
_cell.length_a   1.000
_cell.length_b   1.000
_cell.length_c   1.000
_cell.angle_alpha   90.00
_cell.angle_beta   90.00
_cell.angle_gamma   90.00
#
_symmetry.space_group_name_H-M   'P 1'
#
loop_
_entity.id
_entity.type
_entity.pdbx_description
1 polymer ?
#
loop_
_entity_poly.entity_id
_entity_poly.type
_entity_poly.pdbx_seq_one_letter_code
_entity_poly.pdbx_strand_id
1 'polypeptide(L)'
;MIQMRDFIKKNDKENFKYCCSEMSQILETHTEKLKSLRQTFYNCIQQQCKKLQDSQLQNDIILINELISVIKSRKQKNVFSGTVMCLIQYKEQFTQIDEVIQNELKIMSITQMRKFSTNMKMYDNVIEKRNHLYNYYNSFDDLDSPVKIKEEVFTF
;
A
#
# COMPACT_ATOMS: atom_id res chain seq x y z
N MET A 1 0.27 44.87 10.59
CA MET A 1 0.10 43.96 11.74
C MET A 1 -0.43 42.63 11.21
N ILE A 2 0.38 41.58 11.27
CA ILE A 2 -0.11 40.21 11.02
C ILE A 2 -1.10 39.89 12.15
N GLN A 3 -2.35 39.55 11.83
CA GLN A 3 -3.36 39.26 12.86
C GLN A 3 -3.09 37.86 13.43
N MET A 4 -3.37 37.65 14.73
CA MET A 4 -3.15 36.37 15.41
C MET A 4 -3.84 35.18 14.70
N ARG A 5 -4.97 35.45 14.02
CA ARG A 5 -5.65 34.48 13.13
C ARG A 5 -4.82 34.04 11.91
N ASP A 6 -4.00 34.92 11.34
CA ASP A 6 -3.12 34.59 10.23
C ASP A 6 -2.00 33.64 10.67
N PHE A 7 -1.53 33.79 11.92
CA PHE A 7 -0.53 32.91 12.52
C PHE A 7 -1.10 31.50 12.77
N ILE A 8 -2.31 31.40 13.33
CA ILE A 8 -3.01 30.13 13.55
C ILE A 8 -3.22 29.39 12.20
N LYS A 9 -3.75 30.09 11.18
CA LYS A 9 -3.92 29.51 9.84
C LYS A 9 -2.62 29.11 9.16
N LYS A 10 -1.53 29.85 9.38
CA LYS A 10 -0.20 29.50 8.85
C LYS A 10 0.32 28.23 9.54
N ASN A 11 0.09 28.10 10.84
CA ASN A 11 0.47 26.91 11.61
C ASN A 11 -0.30 25.68 11.14
N ASP A 12 -1.61 25.79 10.89
CA ASP A 12 -2.42 24.68 10.37
C ASP A 12 -1.94 24.16 9.01
N LYS A 13 -1.48 25.07 8.14
CA LYS A 13 -0.92 24.71 6.83
C LYS A 13 0.44 24.02 6.93
N GLU A 14 1.30 24.46 7.85
CA GLU A 14 2.60 23.82 8.07
C GLU A 14 2.42 22.46 8.76
N ASN A 15 1.50 22.35 9.72
CA ASN A 15 1.11 21.07 10.33
C ASN A 15 0.60 20.10 9.27
N PHE A 16 -0.27 20.55 8.35
CA PHE A 16 -0.75 19.72 7.25
C PHE A 16 0.39 19.19 6.36
N LYS A 17 1.34 20.04 5.98
CA LYS A 17 2.51 19.63 5.19
C LYS A 17 3.37 18.60 5.93
N TYR A 18 3.56 18.80 7.23
CA TYR A 18 4.29 17.88 8.08
C TYR A 18 3.61 16.50 8.08
N CYS A 19 2.30 16.44 8.37
CA CYS A 19 1.54 15.20 8.36
C CYS A 19 1.56 14.52 6.98
N CYS A 20 1.41 15.27 5.88
CA CYS A 20 1.54 14.70 4.54
C CYS A 20 2.92 14.10 4.29
N SER A 21 3.99 14.78 4.71
CA SER A 21 5.37 14.29 4.53
C SER A 21 5.62 13.02 5.34
N GLU A 22 5.18 13.00 6.59
CA GLU A 22 5.28 11.85 7.49
C GLU A 22 4.52 10.64 6.92
N MET A 23 3.27 10.82 6.51
CA MET A 23 2.48 9.74 5.90
C MET A 23 3.11 9.24 4.59
N SER A 24 3.65 10.14 3.78
CA SER A 24 4.35 9.79 2.54
C SER A 24 5.57 8.90 2.80
N GLN A 25 6.34 9.20 3.85
CA GLN A 25 7.50 8.41 4.29
C GLN A 25 7.09 7.05 4.86
N ILE A 26 6.00 7.00 5.65
CA ILE A 26 5.47 5.76 6.22
C ILE A 26 5.05 4.81 5.08
N LEU A 27 4.32 5.31 4.08
CA LEU A 27 3.88 4.52 2.92
C LEU A 27 5.06 4.03 2.07
N GLU A 28 6.10 4.85 1.87
CA GLU A 28 7.33 4.43 1.19
C GLU A 28 8.02 3.30 1.93
N THR A 29 8.25 3.49 3.23
CA THR A 29 8.90 2.50 4.09
C THR A 29 8.14 1.16 4.07
N HIS A 30 6.81 1.23 4.10
CA HIS A 30 5.96 0.06 4.03
C HIS A 30 6.08 -0.65 2.66
N THR A 31 6.07 0.13 1.58
CA THR A 31 6.27 -0.38 0.21
C THR A 31 7.63 -1.06 0.04
N GLU A 32 8.70 -0.49 0.59
CA GLU A 32 10.05 -1.05 0.53
C GLU A 32 10.17 -2.36 1.29
N LYS A 33 9.63 -2.42 2.51
CA LYS A 33 9.58 -3.66 3.31
C LYS A 33 8.88 -4.78 2.54
N LEU A 34 7.74 -4.47 1.93
CA LEU A 34 6.97 -5.43 1.14
C LEU A 34 7.72 -5.87 -0.12
N LYS A 35 8.33 -4.95 -0.88
CA LYS A 35 9.16 -5.28 -2.04
C LYS A 35 10.33 -6.19 -1.66
N SER A 36 11.02 -5.89 -0.56
CA SER A 36 12.14 -6.68 -0.05
C SER A 36 11.72 -8.11 0.33
N LEU A 37 10.60 -8.24 1.05
CA LEU A 37 10.04 -9.53 1.45
C LEU A 37 9.67 -10.36 0.21
N ARG A 38 8.94 -9.77 -0.74
CA ARG A 38 8.55 -10.44 -1.98
C ARG A 38 9.78 -10.84 -2.80
N GLN A 39 10.73 -9.94 -3.01
CA GLN A 39 11.95 -10.25 -3.75
C GLN A 39 12.70 -11.43 -3.12
N THR A 40 12.82 -11.45 -1.79
CA THR A 40 13.48 -12.54 -1.06
C THR A 40 12.74 -13.86 -1.27
N PHE A 41 11.41 -13.85 -1.13
CA PHE A 41 10.57 -15.03 -1.35
C PHE A 41 10.69 -15.57 -2.79
N TYR A 42 10.53 -14.71 -3.80
CA TYR A 42 10.60 -15.10 -5.21
C TYR A 42 12.01 -15.59 -5.61
N ASN A 43 13.06 -15.02 -5.01
CA ASN A 43 14.43 -15.52 -5.18
C ASN A 43 14.61 -16.94 -4.61
N CYS A 44 14.00 -17.25 -3.47
CA CYS A 44 14.06 -18.60 -2.89
C CYS A 44 13.46 -19.67 -3.80
N ILE A 45 12.51 -19.30 -4.65
CA ILE A 45 11.83 -20.21 -5.59
C ILE A 45 12.31 -20.03 -7.03
N GLN A 46 13.37 -19.23 -7.24
CA GLN A 46 13.99 -18.96 -8.53
C GLN A 46 13.01 -18.44 -9.60
N GLN A 47 12.01 -17.65 -9.17
CA GLN A 47 11.04 -17.03 -10.07
C GLN A 47 11.22 -15.51 -10.10
N GLN A 48 10.84 -14.91 -11.22
CA GLN A 48 10.88 -13.45 -11.36
C GLN A 48 9.74 -12.82 -10.55
N CYS A 49 10.08 -11.94 -9.61
CA CYS A 49 9.10 -11.17 -8.86
C CYS A 49 8.43 -10.14 -9.78
N LYS A 50 7.11 -10.24 -9.94
CA LYS A 50 6.32 -9.18 -10.61
C LYS A 50 6.41 -7.88 -9.81
N LYS A 51 6.30 -6.74 -10.50
CA LYS A 51 6.19 -5.43 -9.85
C LYS A 51 4.99 -5.44 -8.91
N LEU A 52 5.10 -4.69 -7.81
CA LEU A 52 4.06 -4.66 -6.78
C LEU A 52 2.70 -4.18 -7.31
N GLN A 53 2.72 -3.22 -8.25
CA GLN A 53 1.54 -2.66 -8.90
C GLN A 53 0.75 -3.70 -9.70
N ASP A 54 1.42 -4.75 -10.18
CA ASP A 54 0.86 -5.80 -11.02
C ASP A 54 0.56 -7.09 -10.22
N SER A 55 0.59 -7.01 -8.89
CA SER A 55 0.48 -8.15 -8.00
C SER A 55 -0.61 -7.97 -6.96
N GLN A 56 -1.09 -9.09 -6.43
CA GLN A 56 -2.08 -9.13 -5.37
C GLN A 56 -1.55 -9.99 -4.22
N LEU A 57 -1.85 -9.60 -2.98
CA LEU A 57 -1.48 -10.36 -1.78
C LEU A 57 -1.99 -11.80 -1.85
N GLN A 58 -3.23 -12.00 -2.30
CA GLN A 58 -3.84 -13.32 -2.34
C GLN A 58 -3.06 -14.30 -3.22
N ASN A 59 -2.54 -13.84 -4.36
CA ASN A 59 -1.74 -14.66 -5.26
C ASN A 59 -0.40 -15.06 -4.63
N ASP A 60 0.26 -14.13 -3.93
CA ASP A 60 1.47 -14.44 -3.18
C ASP A 60 1.20 -15.48 -2.08
N ILE A 61 0.08 -15.35 -1.34
CA ILE A 61 -0.32 -16.31 -0.30
C ILE A 61 -0.64 -17.68 -0.89
N ILE A 62 -1.39 -17.75 -1.98
CA ILE A 62 -1.73 -19.01 -2.67
C ILE A 62 -0.44 -19.72 -3.09
N LEU A 63 0.47 -19.01 -3.75
CA LEU A 63 1.75 -19.57 -4.19
C LEU A 63 2.58 -20.10 -3.00
N ILE A 64 2.65 -19.36 -1.89
CA ILE A 64 3.36 -19.82 -0.69
C ILE A 64 2.71 -21.08 -0.10
N ASN A 65 1.38 -21.15 -0.06
CA ASN A 65 0.66 -22.32 0.46
C ASN A 65 0.84 -23.56 -0.42
N GLU A 66 0.82 -23.39 -1.74
CA GLU A 66 1.14 -24.47 -2.69
C GLU A 66 2.56 -25.01 -2.45
N LEU A 67 3.54 -24.13 -2.25
CA LEU A 67 4.91 -24.53 -1.93
C LEU A 67 4.99 -25.27 -0.59
N ILE A 68 4.29 -24.79 0.44
CA ILE A 68 4.21 -25.48 1.74
C ILE A 68 3.66 -26.89 1.56
N SER A 69 2.68 -27.10 0.67
CA SER A 69 2.06 -28.42 0.47
C SER A 69 3.05 -29.46 -0.07
N VAL A 70 3.96 -29.06 -0.96
CA VAL A 70 4.91 -29.96 -1.65
C VAL A 70 6.25 -30.13 -0.91
N ILE A 71 6.63 -29.17 -0.06
CA ILE A 71 7.89 -29.22 0.68
C ILE A 71 7.86 -30.32 1.75
N LYS A 72 8.90 -31.16 1.79
CA LYS A 72 9.05 -32.20 2.83
C LYS A 72 9.69 -31.67 4.12
N SER A 73 10.55 -30.65 4.03
CA SER A 73 11.28 -30.10 5.17
C SER A 73 10.38 -29.29 6.10
N ARG A 74 10.27 -29.72 7.36
CA ARG A 74 9.53 -28.98 8.41
C ARG A 74 10.09 -27.58 8.64
N LYS A 75 11.41 -27.42 8.58
CA LYS A 75 12.05 -26.10 8.76
C LYS A 75 11.63 -25.12 7.67
N GLN A 76 11.65 -25.55 6.41
CA GLN A 76 11.25 -24.70 5.29
C GLN A 76 9.75 -24.37 5.35
N LYS A 77 8.90 -25.36 5.67
CA LYS A 77 7.47 -25.13 5.92
C LYS A 77 7.23 -24.01 6.94
N ASN A 78 7.91 -24.07 8.09
CA ASN A 78 7.79 -23.04 9.12
C ASN A 78 8.21 -21.64 8.63
N VAL A 79 9.27 -21.54 7.82
CA VAL A 79 9.72 -20.26 7.25
C VAL A 79 8.67 -19.68 6.30
N PHE A 80 8.11 -20.51 5.41
CA PHE A 80 7.07 -20.08 4.48
C PHE A 80 5.77 -19.72 5.21
N SER A 81 5.35 -20.49 6.21
CA SER A 81 4.21 -20.13 7.06
C SER A 81 4.45 -18.80 7.80
N GLY A 82 5.67 -18.58 8.31
CA GLY A 82 6.05 -17.30 8.91
C GLY A 82 6.01 -16.13 7.92
N THR A 83 6.34 -16.40 6.65
CA THR A 83 6.26 -15.40 5.56
C THR A 83 4.81 -15.00 5.31
N VAL A 84 3.87 -15.95 5.27
CA VAL A 84 2.42 -15.66 5.17
C VAL A 84 1.95 -14.79 6.35
N MET A 85 2.33 -15.16 7.58
CA MET A 85 1.98 -14.37 8.76
C MET A 85 2.53 -12.94 8.70
N CYS A 86 3.76 -12.76 8.20
CA CYS A 86 4.36 -11.44 8.04
C CYS A 86 3.60 -10.58 7.01
N LEU A 87 3.18 -11.18 5.88
CA LEU A 87 2.38 -10.49 4.88
C LEU A 87 1.01 -10.05 5.42
N ILE A 88 0.36 -10.89 6.24
CA ILE A 88 -0.91 -10.56 6.91
C ILE A 88 -0.70 -9.39 7.89
N GLN A 89 0.34 -9.43 8.72
CA GLN A 89 0.68 -8.33 9.62
C GLN A 89 0.93 -7.02 8.89
N TYR A 90 1.58 -7.06 7.71
CA TYR A 90 1.77 -5.86 6.90
C TYR A 90 0.43 -5.32 6.39
N LYS A 91 -0.51 -6.18 5.99
CA LYS A 91 -1.87 -5.75 5.64
C LYS A 91 -2.57 -5.06 6.81
N GLU A 92 -2.48 -5.61 8.02
CA GLU A 92 -3.07 -5.01 9.22
C GLU A 92 -2.47 -3.64 9.52
N GLN A 93 -1.13 -3.51 9.44
CA GLN A 93 -0.44 -2.22 9.58
C GLN A 93 -0.91 -1.22 8.52
N PHE A 94 -1.06 -1.66 7.28
CA PHE A 94 -1.58 -0.81 6.21
C PHE A 94 -3.02 -0.36 6.47
N THR A 95 -3.90 -1.22 6.99
CA THR A 95 -5.27 -0.83 7.36
C THR A 95 -5.27 0.31 8.38
N GLN A 96 -4.42 0.24 9.41
CA GLN A 96 -4.29 1.31 10.40
C GLN A 96 -3.80 2.62 9.78
N ILE A 97 -2.81 2.55 8.87
CA ILE A 97 -2.31 3.71 8.14
C ILE A 97 -3.42 4.31 7.27
N ASP A 98 -4.19 3.47 6.57
CA ASP A 98 -5.28 3.91 5.70
C ASP A 98 -6.40 4.60 6.50
N GLU A 99 -6.76 4.07 7.66
CA GLU A 99 -7.71 4.70 8.58
C GLU A 99 -7.26 6.09 9.00
N VAL A 100 -6.00 6.28 9.38
CA VAL A 100 -5.44 7.59 9.73
C VAL A 100 -5.50 8.56 8.54
N ILE A 101 -5.19 8.09 7.33
CA ILE A 101 -5.27 8.92 6.12
C ILE A 101 -6.72 9.35 5.85
N GLN A 102 -7.68 8.43 5.94
CA GLN A 102 -9.09 8.70 5.63
C GLN A 102 -9.80 9.53 6.70
N ASN A 103 -9.44 9.34 7.98
CA ASN A 103 -10.12 9.99 9.10
C ASN A 103 -9.46 11.31 9.49
N GLU A 104 -8.12 11.37 9.55
CA GLU A 104 -7.41 12.56 10.04
C GLU A 104 -6.95 13.44 8.88
N LEU A 105 -6.13 12.88 7.98
CA LEU A 105 -5.47 13.68 6.93
C LEU A 105 -6.47 14.24 5.91
N LYS A 106 -7.50 13.47 5.55
CA LYS A 106 -8.58 13.89 4.67
C LYS A 106 -9.39 15.04 5.27
N ILE A 107 -9.67 15.05 6.57
CA ILE A 107 -10.40 16.15 7.21
C ILE A 107 -9.58 17.45 7.17
N MET A 108 -8.28 17.35 7.48
CA MET A 108 -7.36 18.50 7.38
C MET A 108 -7.26 19.02 5.94
N SER A 109 -7.40 18.15 4.95
CA SER A 109 -7.38 18.51 3.52
C SER A 109 -8.52 19.47 3.13
N ILE A 110 -9.74 19.21 3.63
CA ILE A 110 -10.96 19.96 3.28
C ILE A 110 -10.86 21.44 3.70
N THR A 111 -10.20 21.70 4.82
CA THR A 111 -10.07 23.06 5.38
C THR A 111 -8.88 23.85 4.84
N GLN A 112 -7.87 23.18 4.27
CA GLN A 112 -6.58 23.79 3.94
C GLN A 112 -6.28 23.90 2.43
N MET A 113 -7.12 23.34 1.55
CA MET A 113 -6.83 23.23 0.12
C MET A 113 -7.48 24.32 -0.74
N ARG A 114 -6.63 25.15 -1.37
CA ARG A 114 -7.01 25.79 -2.64
C ARG A 114 -6.68 24.82 -3.78
N LYS A 115 -7.53 24.80 -4.83
CA LYS A 115 -7.25 24.05 -6.06
C LYS A 115 -5.84 24.40 -6.58
N PHE A 116 -5.06 23.38 -6.96
CA PHE A 116 -3.69 23.48 -7.50
C PHE A 116 -2.59 24.00 -6.55
N SER A 117 -2.81 23.98 -5.23
CA SER A 117 -1.78 24.37 -4.26
C SER A 117 -0.71 23.28 -4.04
N THR A 118 0.46 23.67 -3.54
CA THR A 118 1.52 22.72 -3.10
C THR A 118 0.98 21.70 -2.11
N ASN A 119 0.12 22.14 -1.19
CA ASN A 119 -0.52 21.27 -0.20
C ASN A 119 -1.42 20.20 -0.88
N MET A 120 -2.14 20.57 -1.95
CA MET A 120 -2.90 19.60 -2.76
C MET A 120 -1.97 18.54 -3.36
N LYS A 121 -0.88 18.96 -4.01
CA LYS A 121 0.08 18.03 -4.62
C LYS A 121 0.72 17.07 -3.61
N MET A 122 1.01 17.56 -2.39
CA MET A 122 1.56 16.72 -1.33
C MET A 122 0.55 15.66 -0.88
N TYR A 123 -0.71 16.04 -0.74
CA TYR A 123 -1.79 15.09 -0.43
C TYR A 123 -2.02 14.10 -1.56
N ASP A 124 -2.09 14.56 -2.82
CA ASP A 124 -2.25 13.70 -4.00
C ASP A 124 -1.16 12.62 -4.05
N ASN A 125 0.09 12.98 -3.75
CA ASN A 125 1.19 12.03 -3.64
C ASN A 125 0.99 10.98 -2.53
N VAL A 126 0.47 11.38 -1.36
CA VAL A 126 0.11 10.43 -0.28
C VAL A 126 -0.98 9.47 -0.77
N ILE A 127 -2.01 9.99 -1.45
CA ILE A 127 -3.13 9.20 -1.95
C ILE A 127 -2.69 8.23 -3.06
N GLU A 128 -1.82 8.66 -3.97
CA GLU A 128 -1.25 7.80 -5.01
C GLU A 128 -0.50 6.61 -4.41
N LYS A 129 0.40 6.86 -3.45
CA LYS A 129 1.15 5.81 -2.75
C LYS A 129 0.23 4.88 -1.98
N ARG A 130 -0.76 5.43 -1.28
CA ARG A 130 -1.79 4.67 -0.58
C ARG A 130 -2.53 3.76 -1.55
N ASN A 131 -2.93 4.25 -2.72
CA ASN A 131 -3.69 3.49 -3.70
C ASN A 131 -2.87 2.33 -4.28
N HIS A 132 -1.56 2.52 -4.52
CA HIS A 132 -0.68 1.42 -4.93
C HIS A 132 -0.66 0.28 -3.91
N LEU A 133 -0.54 0.58 -2.61
CA LEU A 133 -0.58 -0.43 -1.56
C LEU A 133 -1.98 -1.03 -1.39
N TYR A 134 -3.02 -0.20 -1.46
CA TYR A 134 -4.40 -0.64 -1.37
C TYR A 134 -4.74 -1.68 -2.45
N ASN A 135 -4.34 -1.42 -3.69
CA ASN A 135 -4.56 -2.32 -4.80
C ASN A 135 -3.88 -3.68 -4.57
N TYR A 136 -2.65 -3.68 -4.04
CA TYR A 136 -1.97 -4.93 -3.68
C TYR A 136 -2.72 -5.72 -2.60
N TYR A 137 -3.14 -5.04 -1.52
CA TYR A 137 -3.72 -5.70 -0.34
C TYR A 137 -5.18 -6.11 -0.49
N ASN A 138 -5.94 -5.36 -1.28
CA ASN A 138 -7.39 -5.41 -1.32
C ASN A 138 -7.94 -5.56 -2.73
N SER A 139 -7.13 -5.95 -3.72
CA SER A 139 -7.61 -6.10 -5.09
C SER A 139 -8.95 -6.84 -5.11
N PHE A 140 -9.99 -6.08 -5.43
CA PHE A 140 -11.31 -6.58 -5.75
C PHE A 140 -11.18 -7.24 -7.11
N ASP A 141 -11.27 -8.56 -7.18
CA ASP A 141 -11.57 -9.20 -8.46
C ASP A 141 -13.03 -9.00 -8.89
N ASP A 142 -13.86 -8.29 -8.13
CA ASP A 142 -15.22 -7.95 -8.54
C ASP A 142 -15.57 -6.50 -8.17
N LEU A 143 -15.66 -5.64 -9.20
CA LEU A 143 -16.83 -4.82 -9.55
C LEU A 143 -16.42 -3.76 -10.61
N ASP A 144 -16.87 -3.98 -11.84
CA ASP A 144 -16.99 -3.01 -12.95
C ASP A 144 -15.72 -2.35 -13.53
N SER A 145 -14.75 -3.15 -13.98
CA SER A 145 -13.85 -2.69 -15.06
C SER A 145 -14.32 -3.24 -16.42
N PRO A 146 -14.90 -2.43 -17.32
CA PRO A 146 -15.38 -2.89 -18.63
C PRO A 146 -14.26 -3.26 -19.62
N VAL A 147 -12.99 -3.32 -19.18
CA VAL A 147 -11.81 -3.50 -20.05
C VAL A 147 -10.95 -4.71 -19.66
N LYS A 148 -11.38 -5.55 -18.71
CA LYS A 148 -10.73 -6.86 -18.52
C LYS A 148 -11.26 -7.83 -19.58
N ILE A 149 -10.52 -7.95 -20.68
CA ILE A 149 -10.64 -9.13 -21.56
C ILE A 149 -10.26 -10.33 -20.69
N LYS A 150 -11.25 -11.18 -20.39
CA LYS A 150 -11.03 -12.41 -19.61
C LYS A 150 -9.96 -13.25 -20.33
N GLU A 151 -8.96 -13.73 -19.62
CA GLU A 151 -7.97 -14.68 -20.16
C GLU A 151 -8.65 -15.93 -20.75
N GLU A 152 -9.88 -16.25 -20.30
CA GLU A 152 -10.76 -17.29 -20.86
C GLU A 152 -11.17 -17.07 -22.33
N VAL A 153 -11.01 -15.85 -22.88
CA VAL A 153 -11.30 -15.54 -24.30
C VAL A 153 -10.11 -15.88 -25.20
N PHE A 154 -8.93 -16.15 -24.64
CA PHE A 154 -7.71 -16.47 -25.38
C PHE A 154 -7.22 -17.91 -25.17
N THR A 155 -8.08 -18.84 -24.77
CA THR A 155 -7.79 -20.27 -24.95
C THR A 155 -8.14 -20.68 -26.38
N PHE A 156 -7.11 -20.89 -27.20
CA PHE A 156 -7.21 -21.59 -28.49
C PHE A 156 -7.54 -23.07 -28.31
#